data_AF-A0A1I8Q457-F1
#
_entry.id   AF-A0A1I8Q457-F1
#
_cell.length_a   1.000
_cell.length_b   1.000
_cell.length_c   1.000
_cell.angle_alpha   90.00
_cell.angle_beta   90.00
_cell.angle_gamma   90.00
#
_symmetry.space_group_name_H-M   'P 1'
#
loop_
_entity.id
_entity.type
_entity.pdbx_description
1 polymer ?
#
loop_
_entity_poly.entity_id
_entity_poly.type
_entity_poly.pdbx_seq_one_letter_code
_entity_poly.pdbx_strand_id
1 'polypeptide(L)'
;MNRQLRIFDLVLIVGIGVTLGQAGRIFPPSGLYIELEQEYSWFDAAMKCAQMNMSLLALDSQEMIKTLAGLSFDEGRFGNPIMWLGGTSLAKKGFYEWISTGASFVLTTANHQNRCVVFVPVGNGKRSVECNENHGFICEPNRILQAAKKELNDLKASIDAQNQKLDDVKNSGQVLGDKENQLEELRKMVKMSEGNLKDVEKRNKTYERFNKKLENLQKDLVVVRNTNANQLEKVKHKRKELNEAKKVHDTQTANKCKETWQLAIKLRKALEVQMDITKKLQKQIDELTKNKK
;
A
#
# COMPACT_ATOMS: atom_id res chain seq x y z
N MET A 1 24.61 -74.94 35.34
CA MET A 1 23.64 -75.29 34.28
C MET A 1 23.45 -74.09 33.38
N ASN A 2 23.98 -74.11 32.15
CA ASN A 2 23.48 -73.26 31.06
C ASN A 2 23.83 -73.94 29.73
N ARG A 3 22.77 -74.38 29.04
CA ARG A 3 22.80 -75.22 27.84
C ARG A 3 23.00 -74.35 26.60
N GLN A 4 23.98 -74.76 25.82
CA GLN A 4 24.21 -74.40 24.42
C GLN A 4 22.92 -74.55 23.58
N LEU A 5 22.59 -73.52 22.79
CA LEU A 5 21.77 -73.67 21.59
C LEU A 5 22.56 -73.10 20.40
N ARG A 6 23.17 -73.99 19.62
CA ARG A 6 23.63 -73.71 18.25
C ARG A 6 22.44 -74.04 17.34
N ILE A 7 21.90 -73.03 16.68
CA ILE A 7 20.91 -73.20 15.61
C ILE A 7 21.70 -73.21 14.30
N PHE A 8 21.53 -74.27 13.53
CA PHE A 8 22.11 -74.50 12.21
C PHE A 8 21.38 -73.64 11.18
N ASP A 9 22.07 -72.69 10.56
CA ASP A 9 21.59 -72.00 9.35
C ASP A 9 21.79 -72.92 8.14
N LEU A 10 20.71 -73.56 7.73
CA LEU A 10 20.62 -74.37 6.51
C LEU A 10 20.19 -73.45 5.37
N VAL A 11 21.18 -72.93 4.63
CA VAL A 11 20.96 -72.08 3.45
C VAL A 11 20.45 -72.95 2.30
N LEU A 12 19.14 -72.85 2.03
CA LEU A 12 18.49 -73.51 0.90
C LEU A 12 18.56 -72.58 -0.32
N ILE A 13 19.55 -72.79 -1.19
CA ILE A 13 19.67 -72.07 -2.47
C ILE A 13 18.65 -72.67 -3.44
N VAL A 14 17.46 -72.06 -3.53
CA VAL A 14 16.52 -72.32 -4.62
C VAL A 14 17.04 -71.57 -5.84
N GLY A 15 17.61 -72.32 -6.79
CA GLY A 15 17.96 -71.81 -8.11
C GLY A 15 16.69 -71.48 -8.90
N ILE A 16 16.18 -70.26 -8.76
CA ILE A 16 15.17 -69.73 -9.67
C ILE A 16 15.91 -69.43 -10.98
N GLY A 17 15.83 -70.37 -11.92
CA GLY A 17 16.17 -70.11 -13.31
C GLY A 17 15.18 -69.09 -13.87
N VAL A 18 15.48 -67.81 -13.71
CA VAL A 18 14.76 -66.75 -14.41
C VAL A 18 15.20 -66.85 -15.87
N THR A 19 14.38 -67.48 -16.70
CA THR A 19 14.44 -67.23 -18.14
C THR A 19 14.16 -65.75 -18.31
N LEU A 20 15.22 -64.97 -18.55
CA LEU A 20 15.13 -63.59 -19.00
C LEU A 20 14.53 -63.60 -20.42
N GLY A 21 13.22 -63.81 -20.50
CA GLY A 21 12.43 -63.39 -21.65
C GLY A 21 12.67 -61.89 -21.80
N GLN A 22 13.01 -61.45 -23.00
CA GLN A 22 13.26 -60.03 -23.26
C GLN A 22 11.90 -59.34 -23.28
N ALA A 23 11.38 -59.02 -22.09
CA ALA A 23 10.13 -58.30 -21.93
C ALA A 23 10.12 -57.05 -22.82
N GLY A 24 8.99 -56.78 -23.49
CA GLY A 24 8.84 -55.64 -24.36
C GLY A 24 9.25 -54.31 -23.73
N ARG A 25 9.63 -53.34 -24.57
CA ARG A 25 10.26 -52.07 -24.17
C ARG A 25 9.41 -50.87 -24.57
N ILE A 26 9.42 -49.84 -23.71
CA ILE A 26 8.83 -48.53 -24.01
C ILE A 26 9.90 -47.62 -24.62
N PHE A 27 9.58 -46.95 -25.73
CA PHE A 27 10.48 -46.08 -26.49
C PHE A 27 10.14 -44.59 -26.29
N PRO A 28 10.86 -43.86 -25.42
CA PRO A 28 10.73 -42.41 -25.33
C PRO A 28 11.32 -41.72 -26.58
N PRO A 29 10.81 -40.54 -26.99
CA PRO A 29 9.67 -39.81 -26.43
C PRO A 29 8.30 -40.30 -26.94
N SER A 30 8.27 -41.20 -27.92
CA SER A 30 7.03 -41.64 -28.58
C SER A 30 6.04 -42.34 -27.64
N GLY A 31 6.53 -42.95 -26.56
CA GLY A 31 5.72 -43.73 -25.63
C GLY A 31 5.22 -45.04 -26.23
N LEU A 32 5.75 -45.47 -27.38
CA LEU A 32 5.42 -46.75 -27.99
C LEU A 32 5.98 -47.89 -27.16
N TYR A 33 5.18 -48.95 -26.99
CA TYR A 33 5.64 -50.21 -26.41
C TYR A 33 5.77 -51.25 -27.52
N ILE A 34 6.89 -51.96 -27.56
CA ILE A 34 7.19 -52.97 -28.59
C ILE A 34 7.49 -54.29 -27.90
N GLU A 35 6.70 -55.31 -28.23
CA GLU A 35 6.92 -56.71 -27.85
C GLU A 35 7.36 -57.50 -29.08
N LEU A 36 8.50 -58.18 -28.99
CA LEU A 36 9.17 -58.80 -30.13
C LEU A 36 8.88 -60.29 -30.24
N GLU A 37 8.51 -60.91 -29.12
CA GLU A 37 8.23 -62.34 -29.04
C GLU A 37 7.09 -62.70 -30.00
N GLN A 38 7.36 -63.59 -30.96
CA GLN A 38 6.44 -64.00 -32.03
C GLN A 38 5.48 -65.09 -31.55
N GLU A 39 4.79 -64.84 -30.44
CA GLU A 39 3.91 -65.82 -29.77
C GLU A 39 2.49 -65.33 -29.53
N TYR A 40 2.17 -64.09 -29.91
CA TYR A 40 0.87 -63.48 -29.66
C TYR A 40 -0.01 -63.50 -30.90
N SER A 41 -1.26 -63.96 -30.75
CA SER A 41 -2.30 -63.69 -31.74
C SER A 41 -2.65 -62.19 -31.75
N TRP A 42 -3.37 -61.73 -32.77
CA TRP A 42 -3.83 -60.34 -32.79
C TRP A 42 -4.70 -59.98 -31.58
N PHE A 43 -5.51 -60.94 -31.11
CA PHE A 43 -6.37 -60.75 -29.94
C PHE A 43 -5.58 -60.66 -28.64
N ASP A 44 -4.55 -61.51 -28.47
CA ASP A 44 -3.68 -61.47 -27.30
C ASP A 44 -2.92 -60.15 -27.25
N ALA A 45 -2.37 -59.72 -28.39
CA ALA A 45 -1.68 -58.46 -28.53
C ALA A 45 -2.59 -57.26 -28.19
N ALA A 46 -3.82 -57.23 -28.72
CA ALA A 46 -4.80 -56.20 -28.41
C ALA A 46 -5.13 -56.15 -26.91
N MET A 47 -5.33 -57.32 -26.28
CA MET A 47 -5.61 -57.43 -24.86
C MET A 47 -4.42 -56.98 -24.01
N LYS A 48 -3.18 -57.34 -24.38
CA LYS A 48 -1.96 -56.91 -23.70
C LYS A 48 -1.78 -55.39 -23.76
N CYS A 49 -2.01 -54.77 -24.93
CA CYS A 49 -2.01 -53.31 -25.02
C CYS A 49 -3.08 -52.68 -24.12
N ALA A 50 -4.29 -53.22 -24.10
CA ALA A 50 -5.37 -52.70 -23.27
C ALA A 50 -5.07 -52.80 -21.76
N GLN A 51 -4.42 -53.88 -21.30
CA GLN A 51 -3.99 -54.05 -19.91
C GLN A 51 -3.01 -52.96 -19.45
N MET A 52 -2.27 -52.35 -20.38
CA MET A 52 -1.34 -51.24 -20.13
C MET A 52 -1.99 -49.85 -20.32
N ASN A 53 -3.31 -49.76 -20.48
CA ASN A 53 -4.02 -48.54 -20.90
C ASN A 53 -3.53 -47.98 -22.25
N MET A 54 -3.08 -48.87 -23.13
CA MET A 54 -2.62 -48.57 -24.48
C MET A 54 -3.56 -49.19 -25.51
N SER A 55 -3.28 -49.02 -26.79
CA SER A 55 -3.99 -49.69 -27.89
C SER A 55 -2.97 -50.17 -28.92
N LEU A 56 -3.31 -51.18 -29.72
CA LEU A 56 -2.45 -51.53 -30.85
C LEU A 56 -2.28 -50.32 -31.77
N LEU A 57 -1.07 -50.13 -32.26
CA LEU A 57 -0.68 -48.94 -33.00
C LEU A 57 -1.51 -48.73 -34.28
N ALA A 58 -2.11 -47.54 -34.41
CA ALA A 58 -2.55 -47.00 -35.68
C ALA A 58 -1.38 -46.42 -36.47
N LEU A 59 -1.11 -47.01 -37.63
CA LEU A 59 -0.09 -46.48 -38.55
C LEU A 59 -0.73 -45.54 -39.56
N ASP A 60 -1.23 -44.41 -39.05
CA ASP A 60 -2.07 -43.43 -39.77
C ASP A 60 -1.36 -42.09 -40.07
N SER A 61 -0.12 -41.90 -39.60
CA SER A 61 0.68 -40.71 -39.90
C SER A 61 2.03 -41.04 -40.53
N GLN A 62 2.50 -40.15 -41.42
CA GLN A 62 3.83 -40.27 -42.04
C GLN A 62 4.96 -40.18 -41.01
N GLU A 63 4.75 -39.44 -39.94
CA GLU A 63 5.70 -39.32 -38.84
C GLU A 63 5.88 -40.67 -38.13
N MET A 64 4.79 -41.37 -37.81
CA MET A 64 4.85 -42.69 -37.15
C MET A 64 5.52 -43.74 -38.04
N ILE A 65 5.32 -43.68 -39.36
CA ILE A 65 6.03 -44.54 -40.31
C ILE A 65 7.54 -44.30 -40.23
N LYS A 66 7.97 -43.03 -40.19
CA LYS A 66 9.39 -42.67 -40.04
C LYS A 66 9.94 -43.09 -38.68
N THR A 67 9.18 -42.92 -37.60
CA THR A 67 9.57 -43.35 -36.25
C THR A 67 9.79 -44.87 -36.21
N LEU A 68 8.85 -45.67 -36.73
CA LEU A 68 9.02 -47.13 -36.79
C LEU A 68 10.17 -47.58 -37.69
N ALA A 69 10.38 -46.90 -38.82
CA ALA A 69 11.52 -47.17 -39.69
C ALA A 69 12.83 -46.90 -38.93
N GLY A 70 12.96 -45.75 -38.26
CA GLY A 70 14.15 -45.42 -37.45
C GLY A 70 14.43 -46.46 -36.36
N LEU A 71 13.39 -46.91 -35.65
CA LEU A 71 13.52 -47.96 -34.62
C LEU A 71 13.95 -49.32 -35.20
N SER A 72 13.60 -49.60 -36.46
CA SER A 72 13.98 -50.84 -37.14
C SER A 72 15.41 -50.82 -37.69
N PHE A 73 15.93 -49.63 -38.08
CA PHE A 73 17.24 -49.48 -38.72
C PHE A 73 18.39 -49.21 -37.75
N ASP A 74 18.17 -48.48 -36.64
CA ASP A 74 19.28 -47.95 -35.83
C ASP A 74 19.95 -48.94 -34.86
N GLU A 75 19.39 -50.12 -34.60
CA GLU A 75 19.97 -51.01 -33.58
C GLU A 75 20.42 -52.40 -34.07
N GLY A 76 20.03 -52.90 -35.25
CA GLY A 76 20.32 -54.29 -35.64
C GLY A 76 19.83 -55.36 -34.64
N ARG A 77 19.06 -54.95 -33.62
CA ARG A 77 18.70 -55.73 -32.44
C ARG A 77 17.44 -56.57 -32.60
N PHE A 78 16.61 -56.28 -33.61
CA PHE A 78 15.25 -56.83 -33.67
C PHE A 78 15.04 -57.92 -34.73
N GLY A 79 16.04 -58.26 -35.55
CA GLY A 79 15.91 -59.38 -36.50
C GLY A 79 14.80 -59.22 -37.56
N ASN A 80 14.29 -57.99 -37.75
CA ASN A 80 13.14 -57.66 -38.62
C ASN A 80 11.87 -58.45 -38.27
N PRO A 81 11.32 -58.31 -37.05
CA PRO A 81 10.15 -59.07 -36.65
C PRO A 81 8.91 -58.55 -37.39
N ILE A 82 7.99 -59.46 -37.69
CA ILE A 82 6.64 -59.09 -38.13
C ILE A 82 5.86 -58.69 -36.89
N MET A 83 5.14 -57.57 -36.95
CA MET A 83 4.55 -56.96 -35.76
C MET A 83 3.09 -56.63 -35.97
N TRP A 84 2.21 -57.00 -35.05
CA TRP A 84 0.81 -56.62 -35.06
C TRP A 84 0.63 -55.11 -34.95
N LEU A 85 -0.30 -54.60 -35.76
CA LEU A 85 -0.83 -53.25 -35.71
C LEU A 85 -2.33 -53.28 -35.35
N GLY A 86 -2.88 -52.11 -35.04
CA GLY A 86 -4.30 -51.98 -34.67
C GLY A 86 -5.27 -52.05 -35.84
N GLY A 87 -4.80 -52.35 -37.04
CA GLY A 87 -5.61 -52.35 -38.26
C GLY A 87 -6.39 -53.65 -38.39
N THR A 88 -7.70 -53.57 -38.61
CA THR A 88 -8.54 -54.76 -38.78
C THR A 88 -9.74 -54.50 -39.67
N SER A 89 -10.20 -55.53 -40.37
CA SER A 89 -11.48 -55.53 -41.09
C SER A 89 -12.51 -56.47 -40.45
N LEU A 90 -12.35 -56.80 -39.16
CA LEU A 90 -13.25 -57.70 -38.41
C LEU A 90 -14.69 -57.16 -38.32
N ALA A 91 -14.89 -55.84 -38.21
CA ALA A 91 -16.21 -55.21 -38.17
C ALA A 91 -16.96 -55.34 -39.51
N LYS A 92 -16.26 -55.07 -40.62
CA LYS A 92 -16.84 -55.12 -41.97
C LYS A 92 -15.81 -55.64 -42.97
N LYS A 93 -16.05 -56.81 -43.56
CA LYS A 93 -15.11 -57.48 -44.48
C LYS A 93 -14.69 -56.54 -45.61
N GLY A 94 -13.38 -56.37 -45.79
CA GLY A 94 -12.79 -55.51 -46.82
C GLY A 94 -12.67 -54.02 -46.45
N PHE A 95 -13.19 -53.60 -45.29
CA PHE A 95 -13.07 -52.24 -44.78
C PHE A 95 -12.15 -52.28 -43.56
N TYR A 96 -10.91 -51.81 -43.71
CA TYR A 96 -9.95 -51.80 -42.62
C TYR A 96 -10.04 -50.49 -41.84
N GLU A 97 -10.04 -50.61 -40.52
CA GLU A 97 -10.10 -49.50 -39.58
C GLU A 97 -9.04 -49.70 -38.50
N TRP A 98 -8.51 -48.59 -37.97
CA TRP A 98 -7.63 -48.62 -36.82
C TRP A 98 -8.44 -48.67 -35.53
N ILE A 99 -8.21 -49.65 -34.66
CA ILE A 99 -8.99 -49.78 -33.41
C ILE A 99 -8.82 -48.60 -32.44
N SER A 100 -7.69 -47.88 -32.51
CA SER A 100 -7.39 -46.77 -31.60
C SER A 100 -7.98 -45.43 -32.04
N THR A 101 -8.27 -45.26 -33.33
CA THR A 101 -8.79 -43.99 -33.89
C THR A 101 -10.12 -44.12 -34.60
N GLY A 102 -10.52 -45.34 -34.97
CA GLY A 102 -11.66 -45.61 -35.84
C GLY A 102 -11.44 -45.17 -37.31
N ALA A 103 -10.26 -44.65 -37.65
CA ALA A 103 -10.01 -44.15 -39.00
C ALA A 103 -9.88 -45.31 -40.00
N SER A 104 -10.65 -45.24 -41.09
CA SER A 104 -10.60 -46.22 -42.16
C SER A 104 -9.37 -46.04 -43.05
N PHE A 105 -8.86 -47.12 -43.63
CA PHE A 105 -7.76 -47.09 -44.59
C PHE A 105 -7.87 -48.21 -45.63
N VAL A 106 -7.10 -48.08 -46.71
CA VAL A 106 -7.05 -49.06 -47.81
C VAL A 106 -5.72 -49.80 -47.78
N LEU A 107 -5.78 -51.12 -47.91
CA LEU A 107 -4.62 -51.99 -48.11
C LEU A 107 -4.53 -52.40 -49.57
N THR A 108 -3.45 -51.99 -50.24
CA THR A 108 -3.24 -52.23 -51.67
C THR A 108 -3.14 -53.71 -52.04
N THR A 109 -2.68 -54.55 -51.10
CA THR A 109 -2.47 -56.00 -51.27
C THR A 109 -3.32 -56.83 -50.31
N ALA A 110 -4.54 -56.36 -50.00
CA ALA A 110 -5.43 -57.07 -49.08
C ALA A 110 -5.88 -58.42 -49.68
N ASN A 111 -5.52 -59.52 -49.02
CA ASN A 111 -6.25 -60.76 -49.20
C ASN A 111 -7.56 -60.64 -48.41
N HIS A 112 -8.71 -60.66 -49.08
CA HIS A 112 -10.03 -60.49 -48.43
C HIS A 112 -10.38 -61.56 -47.38
N GLN A 113 -9.59 -62.65 -47.28
CA GLN A 113 -9.70 -63.63 -46.20
C GLN A 113 -8.97 -63.18 -44.92
N ASN A 114 -7.91 -62.38 -45.06
CA ASN A 114 -7.05 -61.92 -43.98
C ASN A 114 -7.60 -60.65 -43.36
N ARG A 115 -7.95 -60.69 -42.06
CA ARG A 115 -8.69 -59.58 -41.41
C ARG A 115 -7.86 -58.73 -40.47
N CYS A 116 -6.63 -59.11 -40.15
CA CYS A 116 -5.75 -58.37 -39.24
C CYS A 116 -4.50 -57.86 -39.97
N VAL A 117 -3.87 -56.82 -39.43
CA VAL A 117 -2.79 -56.09 -40.12
C VAL A 117 -1.49 -56.15 -39.35
N VAL A 118 -0.42 -56.46 -40.06
CA VAL A 118 0.95 -56.44 -39.54
C VAL A 118 1.79 -55.37 -40.22
N PHE A 119 2.78 -54.88 -39.48
CA PHE A 119 3.93 -54.16 -39.99
C PHE A 119 5.00 -55.15 -40.43
N VAL A 120 5.55 -54.94 -41.64
CA VAL A 120 6.67 -55.70 -42.16
C VAL A 120 7.82 -54.73 -42.42
N PRO A 121 8.94 -54.83 -41.67
CA PRO A 121 10.06 -53.88 -41.77
C PRO A 121 10.68 -53.80 -43.17
N VAL A 122 10.66 -54.92 -43.91
CA VAL A 122 11.18 -55.01 -45.29
C VAL A 122 10.01 -55.04 -46.28
N GLY A 123 9.82 -53.96 -47.05
CA GLY A 123 8.79 -53.87 -48.11
C GLY A 123 7.77 -52.75 -47.91
N ASN A 124 6.54 -52.93 -48.43
CA ASN A 124 5.45 -51.93 -48.44
C ASN A 124 4.83 -51.59 -47.06
N GLY A 125 5.51 -51.92 -45.96
CA GLY A 125 5.21 -51.47 -44.60
C GLY A 125 3.96 -52.06 -43.93
N LYS A 126 2.90 -52.43 -44.66
CA LYS A 126 1.65 -52.99 -44.09
C LYS A 126 1.13 -54.16 -44.93
N ARG A 127 0.70 -55.24 -44.28
CA ARG A 127 0.11 -56.42 -44.95
C ARG A 127 -1.03 -57.00 -44.12
N SER A 128 -2.05 -57.55 -44.78
CA SER A 128 -3.12 -58.33 -44.13
C SER A 128 -2.70 -59.80 -43.92
N VAL A 129 -2.92 -60.33 -42.72
CA VAL A 129 -2.66 -61.73 -42.30
C VAL A 129 -3.87 -62.33 -41.55
N GLU A 130 -3.84 -63.63 -41.29
CA GLU A 130 -4.82 -64.29 -40.43
C GLU A 130 -4.62 -63.86 -38.98
N CYS A 131 -5.70 -63.51 -38.27
CA CYS A 131 -5.62 -62.95 -36.91
C CYS A 131 -5.06 -63.91 -35.85
N ASN A 132 -5.02 -65.21 -36.16
CA ASN A 132 -4.52 -66.27 -35.28
C ASN A 132 -3.03 -66.60 -35.53
N GLU A 133 -2.38 -65.93 -36.49
CA GLU A 133 -0.92 -66.02 -36.64
C GLU A 133 -0.23 -65.46 -35.39
N ASN A 134 0.98 -65.95 -35.09
CA ASN A 134 1.73 -65.50 -33.94
C ASN A 134 2.78 -64.48 -34.36
N HIS A 135 2.70 -63.27 -33.80
CA HIS A 135 3.64 -62.19 -34.06
C HIS A 135 3.92 -61.40 -32.77
N GLY A 136 4.98 -60.59 -32.81
CA GLY A 136 5.18 -59.51 -31.85
C GLY A 136 4.14 -58.40 -32.08
N PHE A 137 4.12 -57.36 -31.25
CA PHE A 137 3.12 -56.29 -31.37
C PHE A 137 3.62 -54.93 -30.92
N ILE A 138 2.99 -53.88 -31.45
CA ILE A 138 3.31 -52.49 -31.12
C ILE A 138 2.07 -51.84 -30.51
N CYS A 139 2.20 -51.35 -29.27
CA CYS A 139 1.19 -50.55 -28.62
C CYS A 139 1.53 -49.06 -28.70
N GLU A 140 0.51 -48.23 -28.92
CA GLU A 140 0.57 -46.78 -28.76
C GLU A 140 -0.22 -46.32 -27.54
N PRO A 141 0.17 -45.20 -26.92
CA PRO A 141 -0.64 -44.59 -25.88
C PRO A 141 -2.07 -44.34 -26.34
N ASN A 142 -3.05 -44.58 -25.45
CA ASN A 142 -4.45 -44.35 -25.78
C ASN A 142 -4.69 -42.86 -26.06
N ARG A 143 -4.94 -42.51 -27.33
CA ARG A 143 -5.11 -41.13 -27.80
C ARG A 143 -6.30 -40.43 -27.14
N ILE A 144 -7.40 -41.16 -26.91
CA ILE A 144 -8.60 -40.64 -26.23
C ILE A 144 -8.26 -40.31 -24.77
N LEU A 145 -7.55 -41.21 -24.08
CA LEU A 145 -7.14 -40.99 -22.70
C LEU A 145 -6.15 -39.82 -22.59
N GLN A 146 -5.23 -39.68 -23.56
CA GLN A 146 -4.31 -38.53 -23.60
C GLN A 146 -5.03 -37.21 -23.82
N ALA A 147 -5.99 -37.16 -24.75
CA ALA A 147 -6.82 -35.97 -24.99
C ALA A 147 -7.61 -35.60 -23.72
N ALA A 148 -8.29 -36.57 -23.10
CA ALA A 148 -9.03 -36.36 -21.86
C ALA A 148 -8.13 -35.91 -20.70
N LYS A 149 -6.92 -36.47 -20.58
CA LYS A 149 -5.94 -36.04 -19.56
C LYS A 149 -5.47 -34.62 -19.79
N LYS A 150 -5.28 -34.22 -21.05
CA LYS A 150 -4.93 -32.84 -21.42
C LYS A 150 -6.07 -31.88 -21.04
N GLU A 151 -7.30 -32.18 -21.44
CA GLU A 151 -8.49 -31.39 -21.09
C GLU A 151 -8.67 -31.26 -19.58
N LEU A 152 -8.45 -32.36 -18.83
CA LEU A 152 -8.51 -32.34 -17.37
C LEU A 152 -7.45 -31.41 -16.75
N ASN A 153 -6.23 -31.44 -17.28
CA ASN A 153 -5.16 -30.55 -16.83
C ASN A 153 -5.45 -29.09 -17.17
N ASP A 154 -5.99 -28.82 -18.36
CA ASP A 154 -6.39 -27.48 -18.79
C ASP A 154 -7.52 -26.94 -17.89
N LEU A 155 -8.51 -27.80 -17.57
CA LEU A 155 -9.59 -27.46 -16.64
C LEU A 155 -9.06 -27.20 -15.23
N LYS A 156 -8.13 -28.04 -14.74
CA LYS A 156 -7.50 -27.86 -13.43
C LYS A 156 -6.77 -26.51 -13.35
N ALA A 157 -6.00 -26.15 -14.38
CA ALA A 157 -5.33 -24.86 -14.45
C ALA A 157 -6.33 -23.68 -14.45
N SER A 158 -7.48 -23.84 -15.10
CA SER A 158 -8.56 -22.83 -15.08
C SER A 158 -9.17 -22.66 -13.68
N ILE A 159 -9.42 -23.76 -12.97
CA ILE A 159 -9.92 -23.75 -11.59
C ILE A 159 -8.91 -23.07 -10.66
N ASP A 160 -7.62 -23.42 -10.77
CA ASP A 160 -6.56 -22.83 -9.96
C ASP A 160 -6.47 -21.30 -10.19
N ALA A 161 -6.61 -20.86 -11.45
CA ALA A 161 -6.65 -19.43 -11.79
C ALA A 161 -7.90 -18.71 -11.22
N GLN A 162 -9.04 -19.38 -11.13
CA GLN A 162 -10.25 -18.83 -10.50
C GLN A 162 -10.11 -18.74 -8.98
N ASN A 163 -9.52 -19.76 -8.34
CA ASN A 163 -9.27 -19.77 -6.90
C ASN A 163 -8.33 -18.62 -6.50
N GLN A 164 -7.30 -18.36 -7.30
CA GLN A 164 -6.41 -17.21 -7.07
C GLN A 164 -7.17 -15.88 -7.08
N LYS A 165 -8.09 -15.68 -8.06
CA LYS A 165 -8.95 -14.48 -8.09
C LYS A 165 -9.86 -14.39 -6.87
N LEU A 166 -10.37 -15.52 -6.38
CA LEU A 166 -11.21 -15.54 -5.17
C LEU A 166 -10.40 -15.13 -3.93
N ASP A 167 -9.15 -15.57 -3.83
CA ASP A 167 -8.26 -15.19 -2.73
C ASP A 167 -7.90 -13.69 -2.78
N ASP A 168 -7.68 -13.13 -3.98
CA ASP A 168 -7.50 -11.68 -4.17
C ASP A 168 -8.73 -10.88 -3.68
N VAL A 169 -9.94 -11.38 -3.94
CA VAL A 169 -11.19 -10.77 -3.46
C VAL A 169 -11.32 -10.89 -1.94
N LYS A 170 -10.97 -12.03 -1.34
CA LYS A 170 -10.97 -12.19 0.12
C LYS A 170 -9.98 -11.25 0.80
N ASN A 171 -8.78 -11.10 0.25
CA ASN A 171 -7.77 -10.18 0.76
C ASN A 171 -8.23 -8.71 0.63
N SER A 172 -9.02 -8.39 -0.41
CA SER A 172 -9.66 -7.06 -0.54
C SER A 172 -10.70 -6.78 0.55
N GLY A 173 -11.37 -7.82 1.08
CA GLY A 173 -12.26 -7.70 2.24
C GLY A 173 -11.54 -7.27 3.52
N GLN A 174 -10.29 -7.72 3.71
CA GLN A 174 -9.47 -7.31 4.85
C GLN A 174 -9.06 -5.82 4.74
N VAL A 175 -8.74 -5.36 3.53
CA VAL A 175 -8.46 -3.93 3.25
C VAL A 175 -9.69 -3.04 3.53
N LEU A 176 -10.90 -3.55 3.29
CA LEU A 176 -12.14 -2.84 3.65
C LEU A 176 -12.29 -2.69 5.16
N GLY A 177 -11.97 -3.74 5.94
CA GLY A 177 -11.98 -3.67 7.41
C GLY A 177 -10.99 -2.63 7.97
N ASP A 178 -9.78 -2.57 7.41
CA ASP A 178 -8.77 -1.57 7.82
C ASP A 178 -9.23 -0.13 7.51
N LYS A 179 -9.88 0.08 6.36
CA LYS A 179 -10.44 1.40 6.00
C LYS A 179 -11.59 1.81 6.91
N GLU A 180 -12.41 0.85 7.36
CA GLU A 180 -13.50 1.12 8.30
C GLU A 180 -12.97 1.54 9.67
N ASN A 181 -11.90 0.90 10.15
CA ASN A 181 -11.18 1.31 11.35
C ASN A 181 -10.60 2.74 11.22
N GLN A 182 -9.96 3.05 10.09
CA GLN A 182 -9.45 4.40 9.82
C GLN A 182 -10.57 5.46 9.78
N LEU A 183 -11.72 5.12 9.20
CA LEU A 183 -12.87 6.01 9.14
C LEU A 183 -13.41 6.32 10.54
N GLU A 184 -13.41 5.33 11.43
CA GLU A 184 -13.85 5.51 12.82
C GLU A 184 -12.87 6.38 13.64
N GLU A 185 -11.55 6.25 13.43
CA GLU A 185 -10.57 7.16 14.02
C GLU A 185 -10.73 8.60 13.51
N LEU A 186 -10.96 8.78 12.21
CA LEU A 186 -11.25 10.09 11.61
C LEU A 186 -12.51 10.72 12.22
N ARG A 187 -13.58 9.94 12.43
CA ARG A 187 -14.81 10.43 13.11
C ARG A 187 -14.53 10.91 14.53
N LYS A 188 -13.71 10.18 15.29
CA LYS A 188 -13.31 10.59 16.65
C LYS A 188 -12.54 11.91 16.63
N MET A 189 -11.61 12.09 15.68
CA MET A 189 -10.86 13.34 15.53
C MET A 189 -11.78 14.53 15.16
N VAL A 190 -12.70 14.34 14.22
CA VAL A 190 -13.68 15.38 13.84
C VAL A 190 -14.50 15.81 15.05
N LYS A 191 -15.02 14.85 15.83
CA LYS A 191 -15.80 15.14 17.05
C LYS A 191 -15.00 15.91 18.11
N MET A 192 -13.70 15.61 18.23
CA MET A 192 -12.80 16.35 19.13
C MET A 192 -12.56 17.78 18.65
N SER A 193 -12.34 17.96 17.35
CA SER A 193 -12.18 19.29 16.74
C SER A 193 -13.45 20.14 16.85
N GLU A 194 -14.64 19.55 16.71
CA GLU A 194 -15.91 20.25 16.95
C GLU A 194 -16.03 20.74 18.40
N GLY A 195 -15.59 19.92 19.37
CA GLY A 195 -15.51 20.32 20.78
C GLY A 195 -14.59 21.54 20.97
N ASN A 196 -13.39 21.48 20.40
CA ASN A 196 -12.42 22.58 20.44
C ASN A 196 -12.97 23.86 19.80
N LEU A 197 -13.73 23.74 18.70
CA LEU A 197 -14.33 24.88 18.01
C LEU A 197 -15.36 25.60 18.89
N LYS A 198 -16.19 24.85 19.63
CA LYS A 198 -17.16 25.42 20.59
C LYS A 198 -16.46 26.20 21.71
N ASP A 199 -15.30 25.74 22.16
CA ASP A 199 -14.52 26.44 23.19
C ASP A 199 -13.81 27.69 22.64
N VAL A 200 -13.37 27.67 21.38
CA VAL A 200 -12.92 28.88 20.68
C VAL A 200 -14.07 29.89 20.56
N GLU A 201 -15.28 29.46 20.20
CA GLU A 201 -16.45 30.34 20.09
C GLU A 201 -16.81 30.99 21.44
N LYS A 202 -16.77 30.24 22.54
CA LYS A 202 -16.95 30.78 23.90
C LYS A 202 -15.88 31.82 24.27
N ARG A 203 -14.62 31.57 23.89
CA ARG A 203 -13.53 32.54 24.09
C ARG A 203 -13.76 33.80 23.25
N ASN A 204 -14.19 33.67 22.01
CA ASN A 204 -14.51 34.80 21.15
C ASN A 204 -15.60 35.71 21.75
N LYS A 205 -16.70 35.12 22.25
CA LYS A 205 -17.76 35.86 22.98
C LYS A 205 -17.25 36.56 24.24
N THR A 206 -16.16 36.07 24.83
CA THR A 206 -15.51 36.71 25.98
C THR A 206 -14.66 37.90 25.53
N TYR A 207 -13.91 37.76 24.44
CA TYR A 207 -13.17 38.88 23.82
C TYR A 207 -14.08 40.00 23.36
N GLU A 208 -15.23 39.71 22.74
CA GLU A 208 -16.22 40.72 22.36
C GLU A 208 -16.72 41.53 23.57
N ARG A 209 -16.96 40.86 24.70
CA ARG A 209 -17.34 41.53 25.96
C ARG A 209 -16.22 42.43 26.49
N PHE A 210 -14.95 42.00 26.37
CA PHE A 210 -13.80 42.82 26.75
C PHE A 210 -13.64 44.03 25.83
N ASN A 211 -13.78 43.87 24.52
CA ASN A 211 -13.70 44.97 23.56
C ASN A 211 -14.77 46.02 23.82
N LYS A 212 -16.01 45.59 24.11
CA LYS A 212 -17.09 46.52 24.50
C LYS A 212 -16.77 47.30 25.79
N LYS A 213 -16.11 46.67 26.77
CA LYS A 213 -15.64 47.36 27.98
C LYS A 213 -14.54 48.38 27.66
N LEU A 214 -13.59 48.01 26.78
CA LEU A 214 -12.53 48.91 26.34
C LEU A 214 -13.09 50.15 25.61
N GLU A 215 -14.06 49.98 24.72
CA GLU A 215 -14.74 51.09 24.05
C GLU A 215 -15.44 52.02 25.04
N ASN A 216 -16.12 51.48 26.05
CA ASN A 216 -16.76 52.28 27.10
C ASN A 216 -15.72 53.05 27.92
N LEU A 217 -14.63 52.40 28.34
CA LEU A 217 -13.54 53.06 29.07
C LEU A 217 -12.91 54.18 28.23
N GLN A 218 -12.76 53.98 26.92
CA GLN A 218 -12.22 55.00 26.02
C GLN A 218 -13.16 56.22 25.93
N LYS A 219 -14.48 56.01 25.90
CA LYS A 219 -15.47 57.10 25.96
C LYS A 219 -15.36 57.87 27.28
N ASP A 220 -15.26 57.17 28.41
CA ASP A 220 -15.12 57.80 29.73
C ASP A 220 -13.83 58.63 29.81
N LEU A 221 -12.73 58.14 29.24
CA LEU A 221 -11.44 58.84 29.22
C LEU A 221 -11.51 60.14 28.41
N VAL A 222 -12.27 60.16 27.30
CA VAL A 222 -12.55 61.39 26.54
C VAL A 222 -13.34 62.39 27.38
N VAL A 223 -14.36 61.95 28.14
CA VAL A 223 -15.13 62.82 29.05
C VAL A 223 -14.25 63.42 30.14
N VAL A 224 -13.38 62.60 30.76
CA VAL A 224 -12.43 63.06 31.78
C VAL A 224 -11.44 64.07 31.18
N ARG A 225 -10.91 63.80 29.98
CA ARG A 225 -9.98 64.71 29.28
C ARG A 225 -10.64 66.07 29.00
N ASN A 226 -11.87 66.09 28.52
CA ASN A 226 -12.61 67.32 28.25
C ASN A 226 -12.93 68.08 29.54
N THR A 227 -13.26 67.36 30.62
CA THR A 227 -13.50 67.94 31.95
C THR A 227 -12.23 68.59 32.50
N ASN A 228 -11.09 67.90 32.41
CA ASN A 228 -9.80 68.43 32.84
C ASN A 228 -9.37 69.65 32.00
N ALA A 229 -9.59 69.64 30.69
CA ALA A 229 -9.34 70.80 29.83
C ALA A 229 -10.17 72.01 30.24
N ASN A 230 -11.46 71.82 30.52
CA ASN A 230 -12.34 72.88 31.02
C ASN A 230 -11.89 73.40 32.40
N GLN A 231 -11.53 72.51 33.32
CA GLN A 231 -10.96 72.94 34.61
C GLN A 231 -9.65 73.70 34.46
N LEU A 232 -8.77 73.29 33.53
CA LEU A 232 -7.53 73.98 33.23
C LEU A 232 -7.78 75.41 32.72
N GLU A 233 -8.76 75.60 31.84
CA GLU A 233 -9.15 76.94 31.38
C GLU A 233 -9.70 77.80 32.53
N LYS A 234 -10.51 77.24 33.44
CA LYS A 234 -10.95 77.94 34.66
C LYS A 234 -9.77 78.35 35.55
N VAL A 235 -8.77 77.48 35.71
CA VAL A 235 -7.55 77.79 36.48
C VAL A 235 -6.74 78.90 35.80
N LYS A 236 -6.60 78.86 34.46
CA LYS A 236 -5.94 79.93 33.70
C LYS A 236 -6.66 81.27 33.87
N HIS A 237 -7.99 81.28 33.83
CA HIS A 237 -8.80 82.47 34.06
C HIS A 237 -8.56 83.05 35.46
N LYS A 238 -8.72 82.23 36.50
CA LYS A 238 -8.45 82.64 37.89
C LYS A 238 -7.02 83.13 38.10
N ARG A 239 -6.04 82.54 37.41
CA ARG A 239 -4.65 83.00 37.47
C ARG A 239 -4.46 84.38 36.84
N LYS A 240 -5.18 84.70 35.76
CA LYS A 240 -5.19 86.06 35.17
C LYS A 240 -5.81 87.06 36.15
N GLU A 241 -6.98 86.75 36.71
CA GLU A 241 -7.65 87.58 37.73
C GLU A 241 -6.73 87.83 38.93
N LEU A 242 -6.06 86.79 39.44
CA LEU A 242 -5.11 86.91 40.55
C LEU A 242 -3.92 87.80 40.21
N ASN A 243 -3.37 87.68 39.00
CA ASN A 243 -2.26 88.52 38.55
C ASN A 243 -2.68 89.99 38.37
N GLU A 244 -3.89 90.25 37.90
CA GLU A 244 -4.46 91.60 37.79
C GLU A 244 -4.69 92.21 39.18
N ALA A 245 -5.33 91.46 40.09
CA ALA A 245 -5.51 91.87 41.48
C ALA A 245 -4.17 92.15 42.17
N LYS A 246 -3.16 91.31 41.93
CA LYS A 246 -1.80 91.53 42.44
C LYS A 246 -1.18 92.83 41.89
N LYS A 247 -1.29 93.11 40.59
CA LYS A 247 -0.82 94.37 40.01
C LYS A 247 -1.49 95.59 40.64
N VAL A 248 -2.81 95.52 40.86
CA VAL A 248 -3.58 96.58 41.53
C VAL A 248 -3.08 96.78 42.97
N HIS A 249 -2.92 95.69 43.72
CA HIS A 249 -2.41 95.71 45.10
C HIS A 249 -0.98 96.29 45.17
N ASP A 250 -0.08 95.84 44.29
CA ASP A 250 1.30 96.32 44.23
C ASP A 250 1.36 97.81 43.87
N THR A 251 0.51 98.27 42.95
CA THR A 251 0.36 99.70 42.60
C THR A 251 -0.15 100.52 43.77
N GLN A 252 -1.17 100.03 44.48
CA GLN A 252 -1.73 100.69 45.66
C GLN A 252 -0.70 100.77 46.80
N THR A 253 0.08 99.69 47.00
CA THR A 253 1.17 99.64 47.98
C THR A 253 2.29 100.61 47.63
N ALA A 254 2.69 100.69 46.36
CA ALA A 254 3.69 101.64 45.88
C ALA A 254 3.23 103.09 46.07
N ASN A 255 1.97 103.40 45.77
CA ASN A 255 1.39 104.72 46.00
C ASN A 255 1.38 105.09 47.49
N LYS A 256 0.95 104.17 48.36
CA LYS A 256 0.94 104.38 49.81
C LYS A 256 2.35 104.56 50.39
N CYS A 257 3.32 103.81 49.87
CA CYS A 257 4.74 103.96 50.21
C CYS A 257 5.27 105.34 49.78
N LYS A 258 4.92 105.79 48.56
CA LYS A 258 5.28 107.12 48.05
C LYS A 258 4.70 108.24 48.91
N GLU A 259 3.43 108.14 49.32
CA GLU A 259 2.79 109.10 50.23
C GLU A 259 3.49 109.13 51.59
N THR A 260 3.77 107.96 52.16
CA THR A 260 4.49 107.81 53.44
C THR A 260 5.88 108.42 53.36
N TRP A 261 6.60 108.19 52.26
CA TRP A 261 7.93 108.74 52.03
C TRP A 261 7.91 110.26 51.87
N GLN A 262 6.92 110.82 51.16
CA GLN A 262 6.72 112.27 51.09
C GLN A 262 6.42 112.89 52.46
N LEU A 263 5.64 112.20 53.30
CA LEU A 263 5.38 112.61 54.67
C LEU A 263 6.67 112.61 55.50
N ALA A 264 7.49 111.57 55.39
CA ALA A 264 8.78 111.46 56.08
C ALA A 264 9.74 112.60 55.68
N ILE A 265 9.78 112.98 54.40
CA ILE A 265 10.57 114.14 53.94
C ILE A 265 10.07 115.44 54.58
N LYS A 266 8.76 115.67 54.61
CA LYS A 266 8.17 116.87 55.24
C LYS A 266 8.51 116.90 56.74
N LEU A 267 8.39 115.77 57.42
CA LEU A 267 8.72 115.63 58.84
C LEU A 267 10.21 115.91 59.09
N ARG A 268 11.10 115.35 58.26
CA ARG A 268 12.55 115.60 58.34
C ARG A 268 12.87 117.08 58.18
N LYS A 269 12.30 117.76 57.17
CA LYS A 269 12.48 119.20 56.97
C LYS A 269 11.98 120.01 58.18
N ALA A 270 10.83 119.65 58.74
CA ALA A 270 10.32 120.30 59.95
C ALA A 270 11.26 120.09 61.16
N LEU A 271 11.84 118.90 61.29
CA LEU A 271 12.83 118.58 62.32
C LEU A 271 14.14 119.37 62.13
N GLU A 272 14.62 119.50 60.89
CA GLU A 272 15.81 120.30 60.56
C GLU A 272 15.59 121.78 60.94
N VAL A 273 14.41 122.33 60.63
CA VAL A 273 14.03 123.70 61.04
C VAL A 273 13.97 123.83 62.57
N GLN A 274 13.36 122.86 63.26
CA GLN A 274 13.34 122.81 64.72
C GLN A 274 14.76 122.78 65.30
N MET A 275 15.65 121.94 64.77
CA MET A 275 17.04 121.88 65.20
C MET A 275 17.78 123.20 65.00
N ASP A 276 17.55 123.90 63.89
CA ASP A 276 18.16 125.20 63.64
C ASP A 276 17.65 126.29 64.60
N ILE A 277 16.35 126.27 64.91
CA ILE A 277 15.76 127.13 65.95
C ILE A 277 16.38 126.82 67.31
N THR A 278 16.49 125.55 67.69
CA THR A 278 17.10 125.12 68.96
C THR A 278 18.57 125.52 69.03
N LYS A 279 19.34 125.39 67.93
CA LYS A 279 20.73 125.87 67.86
C LYS A 279 20.83 127.38 68.01
N LYS A 280 19.94 128.16 67.39
CA LYS A 280 19.90 129.62 67.54
C LYS A 280 19.55 130.03 68.97
N LEU A 281 18.55 129.40 69.58
CA LEU A 281 18.19 129.60 70.98
C LEU A 281 19.34 129.23 71.91
N GLN A 282 20.01 128.09 71.68
CA GLN A 282 21.17 127.68 72.47
C GLN A 282 22.31 128.70 72.35
N LYS A 283 22.58 129.21 71.14
CA LYS A 283 23.59 130.25 70.91
C LYS A 283 23.24 131.56 71.65
N GLN A 284 21.96 131.97 71.64
CA GLN A 284 21.49 133.12 72.41
C GLN A 284 21.63 132.91 73.93
N ILE A 285 21.34 131.70 74.41
CA ILE A 285 21.56 131.31 75.81
C ILE A 285 23.06 131.39 76.14
N ASP A 286 23.93 130.84 75.30
CA ASP A 286 25.38 130.86 75.51
C ASP A 286 25.94 132.30 75.49
N GLU A 287 25.42 133.19 74.62
CA GLU A 287 25.75 134.62 74.58
C GLU A 287 25.27 135.35 75.85
N LEU A 288 24.05 135.08 76.33
CA LEU A 288 23.55 135.59 77.62
C LEU A 288 24.36 135.07 78.81
N THR A 289 24.91 133.86 78.71
CA THR A 289 25.74 133.25 79.75
C THR A 289 27.17 133.79 79.74
N LYS A 290 27.70 134.18 78.57
CA LYS A 290 29.01 134.84 78.41
C LYS A 290 29.01 136.27 78.93
N ASN A 291 27.91 137.02 78.78
CA ASN A 291 27.78 138.39 79.32
C ASN A 291 27.54 138.45 80.85
N LYS A 292 27.45 137.29 81.51
CA LYS A 292 27.32 137.14 82.97
C LYS A 292 28.62 136.70 83.67
N LYS A 293 29.73 136.59 82.94
CA LYS A 293 31.08 136.39 83.49
C LYS A 293 31.96 137.57 83.10
#